data_AF-A0A3B0UE57-F1
#
_entry.id   AF-A0A3B0UE57-F1
#
_cell.length_a   1.000
_cell.length_b   1.000
_cell.length_c   1.000
_cell.angle_alpha   90.00
_cell.angle_beta   90.00
_cell.angle_gamma   90.00
#
_symmetry.space_group_name_H-M   'P 1'
#
loop_
_entity.id
_entity.type
_entity.pdbx_description
1 polymer ?
#
loop_
_entity_poly.entity_id
_entity_poly.type
_entity_poly.pdbx_seq_one_letter_code
_entity_poly.pdbx_strand_id
1 'polypeptide(L)'
;MFSTHFGQIAALLTAVFWTVTALAFEGATRRVGPFAVNLIRLLLAVLFLSLLTYFTRGLVLPTDATAHNWIWLGLSGVVGFIIGDYFLFSSYPIIGSRISMLIMTLAPPLAAFLSWIVLGETMNL
;
A
#
# COMPACT_ATOMS: atom_id res chain seq x y z
N MET A 1 -29.09 7.75 -4.93
CA MET A 1 -28.77 7.59 -3.50
C MET A 1 -27.37 7.01 -3.27
N PHE A 2 -26.97 5.90 -3.93
CA PHE A 2 -25.59 5.37 -3.81
C PHE A 2 -24.50 6.23 -4.45
N SER A 3 -24.82 7.02 -5.49
CA SER A 3 -23.83 7.86 -6.20
C SER A 3 -23.34 9.05 -5.39
N THR A 4 -24.12 9.55 -4.42
CA THR A 4 -23.80 10.79 -3.67
C THR A 4 -22.82 10.55 -2.52
N HIS A 5 -22.71 9.31 -2.02
CA HIS A 5 -21.86 8.95 -0.87
C HIS A 5 -20.86 7.84 -1.18
N PHE A 6 -20.61 7.55 -2.47
CA PHE A 6 -19.75 6.44 -2.88
C PHE A 6 -18.36 6.50 -2.23
N GLY A 7 -17.75 7.69 -2.15
CA GLY A 7 -16.45 7.87 -1.50
C GLY A 7 -16.46 7.56 0.00
N GLN A 8 -17.52 7.95 0.72
CA GLN A 8 -17.65 7.69 2.16
C GLN A 8 -17.83 6.20 2.44
N ILE A 9 -18.63 5.51 1.62
CA ILE A 9 -18.81 4.06 1.70
C ILE A 9 -17.50 3.34 1.36
N ALA A 10 -16.79 3.77 0.31
CA ALA A 10 -15.49 3.21 -0.05
C ALA A 10 -14.45 3.39 1.06
N ALA A 11 -14.45 4.52 1.76
CA ALA A 11 -13.57 4.77 2.90
C ALA A 11 -13.86 3.82 4.08
N LEU A 12 -15.15 3.60 4.41
CA LEU A 12 -15.54 2.64 5.45
C LEU A 12 -15.17 1.20 5.09
N LEU A 13 -15.42 0.78 3.84
CA LEU A 13 -15.02 -0.53 3.35
C LEU A 13 -13.49 -0.72 3.40
N THR A 14 -12.75 0.32 3.01
CA THR A 14 -11.28 0.31 3.09
C THR A 14 -10.81 0.12 4.53
N ALA A 15 -11.42 0.81 5.50
CA ALA A 15 -11.09 0.65 6.91
C ALA A 15 -11.32 -0.79 7.39
N VAL A 16 -12.46 -1.42 7.03
CA VAL A 16 -12.75 -2.82 7.35
C VAL A 16 -11.70 -3.76 6.75
N PHE A 17 -11.41 -3.61 5.45
CA PHE A 17 -10.42 -4.46 4.78
C PHE A 17 -9.01 -4.28 5.37
N TRP A 18 -8.62 -3.06 5.71
CA TRP A 18 -7.33 -2.79 6.35
C TRP A 18 -7.21 -3.46 7.71
N THR A 19 -8.26 -3.41 8.55
CA THR A 19 -8.26 -4.09 9.84
C THR A 19 -8.13 -5.60 9.70
N VAL A 20 -8.93 -6.21 8.82
CA VAL A 20 -8.86 -7.68 8.58
C VAL A 20 -7.49 -8.08 8.05
N THR A 21 -6.94 -7.29 7.13
CA THR A 21 -5.64 -7.54 6.50
C THR A 21 -4.49 -7.45 7.51
N ALA A 22 -4.49 -6.45 8.39
CA ALA A 22 -3.45 -6.31 9.40
C ALA A 22 -3.45 -7.47 10.42
N LEU A 23 -4.63 -7.91 10.85
CA LEU A 23 -4.78 -9.08 11.74
C LEU A 23 -4.31 -10.37 11.04
N ALA A 24 -4.70 -10.57 9.78
CA ALA A 24 -4.27 -11.71 8.99
C ALA A 24 -2.75 -11.72 8.77
N PHE A 25 -2.16 -10.57 8.45
CA PHE A 25 -0.72 -10.46 8.25
C PHE A 25 0.09 -10.58 9.53
N GLU A 26 -0.42 -10.16 10.69
CA GLU A 26 0.23 -10.45 11.98
C GLU A 26 0.34 -11.97 12.18
N GLY A 27 -0.75 -12.71 11.96
CA GLY A 27 -0.78 -14.16 12.05
C GLY A 27 0.14 -14.84 11.04
N ALA A 28 0.10 -14.40 9.77
CA ALA A 28 0.94 -14.96 8.71
C ALA A 28 2.43 -14.67 8.95
N THR A 29 2.76 -13.45 9.35
CA THR A 29 4.15 -13.02 9.59
C THR A 29 4.78 -13.80 10.74
N ARG A 30 4.01 -14.11 11.80
CA ARG A 30 4.49 -14.99 12.89
C ARG A 30 4.81 -16.42 12.44
N ARG A 31 4.17 -16.92 11.38
CA ARG A 31 4.34 -18.29 10.89
C ARG A 31 5.48 -18.46 9.90
N VAL A 32 5.60 -17.53 8.94
CA VAL A 32 6.55 -17.67 7.81
C VAL A 32 7.58 -16.54 7.72
N GLY A 33 7.48 -15.53 8.59
CA GLY A 33 8.36 -14.37 8.60
C GLY A 33 7.91 -13.23 7.66
N PRO A 34 8.36 -11.99 7.91
CA PRO A 34 7.88 -10.79 7.21
C PRO A 34 8.29 -10.77 5.74
N PHE A 35 9.48 -11.27 5.43
CA PHE A 35 9.98 -11.34 4.05
C PHE A 35 9.14 -12.27 3.17
N ALA A 36 8.84 -13.48 3.65
CA ALA A 36 8.06 -14.46 2.90
C ALA A 36 6.62 -13.99 2.66
N VAL A 37 5.97 -13.41 3.69
CA VAL A 37 4.63 -12.82 3.54
C VAL A 37 4.64 -11.73 2.46
N ASN A 38 5.62 -10.82 2.52
CA ASN A 38 5.70 -9.72 1.57
C ASN A 38 5.93 -10.23 0.14
N LEU A 39 6.81 -11.21 -0.04
CA LEU A 39 7.09 -11.80 -1.36
C LEU A 39 5.84 -12.45 -1.96
N ILE A 40 5.13 -13.28 -1.19
CA ILE A 40 3.88 -13.92 -1.64
C ILE A 40 2.83 -12.86 -2.00
N ARG A 41 2.69 -11.83 -1.16
CA ARG A 41 1.77 -10.72 -1.38
C ARG A 41 2.08 -9.99 -2.69
N LEU A 42 3.35 -9.71 -2.98
CA LEU A 42 3.76 -9.04 -4.21
C LEU A 42 3.57 -9.91 -5.46
N LEU A 43 3.81 -11.22 -5.38
CA LEU A 43 3.52 -12.14 -6.49
C LEU A 43 2.02 -12.15 -6.83
N LEU A 44 1.16 -12.21 -5.82
CA LEU A 44 -0.28 -12.10 -6.00
C LEU A 44 -0.69 -10.73 -6.54
N ALA A 45 -0.07 -9.66 -6.06
CA ALA A 45 -0.33 -8.31 -6.56
C ALA A 45 0.01 -8.17 -8.05
N VAL A 46 1.17 -8.69 -8.48
CA VAL A 46 1.56 -8.71 -9.90
C VAL A 46 0.57 -9.53 -10.72
N LEU A 47 0.17 -10.72 -10.24
CA LEU A 47 -0.81 -11.56 -10.93
C LEU A 47 -2.16 -10.84 -11.11
N PHE A 48 -2.73 -10.30 -10.03
CA PHE A 48 -4.03 -9.62 -10.08
C PHE A 48 -3.97 -8.34 -10.90
N LEU A 49 -2.89 -7.57 -10.79
CA LEU A 49 -2.72 -6.35 -11.57
C LEU A 49 -2.58 -6.68 -13.07
N SER A 50 -1.80 -7.71 -13.41
CA SER A 50 -1.62 -8.16 -14.80
C SER A 50 -2.92 -8.64 -15.44
N LEU A 51 -3.75 -9.37 -14.67
CA LEU A 51 -5.08 -9.78 -15.12
C LEU A 51 -5.99 -8.56 -15.33
N LEU A 52 -5.99 -7.62 -14.39
CA LEU A 52 -6.80 -6.41 -14.49
C LEU A 52 -6.40 -5.57 -15.72
N THR A 53 -5.10 -5.36 -15.95
CA THR A 53 -4.61 -4.58 -17.09
C THR A 53 -4.85 -5.30 -18.42
N TYR A 54 -4.81 -6.64 -18.42
CA TYR A 54 -5.20 -7.41 -19.59
C TYR A 54 -6.66 -7.16 -19.99
N PHE A 55 -7.61 -7.23 -19.05
CA PHE A 55 -9.02 -7.02 -19.36
C PHE A 55 -9.39 -5.56 -19.63
N THR A 56 -8.66 -4.60 -19.05
CA THR A 56 -8.98 -3.16 -19.20
C THR A 56 -8.24 -2.49 -20.36
N ARG A 57 -7.02 -2.94 -20.67
CA ARG A 57 -6.11 -2.30 -21.64
C ARG A 57 -5.62 -3.25 -22.73
N GLY A 58 -5.83 -4.56 -22.59
CA GLY A 58 -5.24 -5.57 -23.48
C GLY A 58 -3.75 -5.83 -23.25
N LEU A 59 -3.15 -5.21 -22.21
CA LEU A 59 -1.72 -5.27 -21.93
C LEU A 59 -1.48 -5.92 -20.57
N VAL A 60 -0.75 -7.03 -20.55
CA VAL A 60 -0.39 -7.75 -19.31
C VAL A 60 0.71 -7.01 -18.54
N LEU A 61 1.67 -6.43 -19.26
CA LEU A 61 2.78 -5.67 -18.71
C LEU A 61 2.75 -4.24 -19.26
N PRO A 62 3.24 -3.25 -18.49
CA PRO A 62 3.28 -1.85 -18.93
C PRO A 62 4.41 -1.60 -19.94
N THR A 63 4.28 -2.20 -21.13
CA THR A 63 5.23 -2.04 -22.26
C THR A 63 5.16 -0.64 -22.89
N ASP A 64 4.10 0.09 -22.59
CA ASP A 64 3.83 1.44 -23.06
C ASP A 64 4.34 2.54 -22.10
N ALA A 65 4.85 2.15 -20.92
CA ALA A 65 5.35 3.10 -19.94
C ALA A 65 6.70 3.71 -20.36
N THR A 66 6.84 5.02 -20.18
CA THR A 66 8.08 5.75 -20.47
C THR A 66 9.20 5.36 -19.49
N ALA A 67 10.46 5.56 -19.89
CA ALA A 67 11.61 5.33 -19.01
C ALA A 67 11.52 6.15 -17.71
N HIS A 68 10.98 7.36 -17.78
CA HIS A 68 10.73 8.21 -16.60
C HIS A 68 9.78 7.54 -15.60
N ASN A 69 8.66 6.98 -16.07
CA ASN A 69 7.69 6.30 -15.22
C ASN A 69 8.30 5.05 -14.59
N TRP A 70 9.06 4.28 -15.35
CA TRP A 70 9.76 3.09 -14.85
C TRP A 70 10.74 3.42 -13.72
N ILE A 71 11.50 4.51 -13.84
CA ILE A 71 12.45 4.94 -12.82
C ILE A 71 11.71 5.32 -11.53
N TRP A 72 10.70 6.20 -11.61
CA TRP A 72 9.99 6.67 -10.43
C TRP A 72 9.16 5.58 -9.75
N LEU A 73 8.46 4.74 -10.53
CA LEU A 73 7.71 3.61 -9.98
C LEU A 73 8.65 2.56 -9.38
N GLY A 74 9.80 2.31 -10.00
CA GLY A 74 10.83 1.43 -9.47
C GLY A 74 11.37 1.91 -8.13
N LEU A 75 11.77 3.19 -8.04
CA LEU A 75 12.23 3.81 -6.79
C LEU A 75 11.15 3.79 -5.71
N SER A 76 9.91 4.14 -6.08
CA SER A 76 8.76 4.07 -5.18
C SER A 76 8.53 2.66 -4.66
N GLY A 77 8.64 1.64 -5.52
CA GLY A 77 8.51 0.23 -5.15
C GLY A 77 9.59 -0.22 -4.17
N VAL A 78 10.84 0.24 -4.32
CA VAL A 78 11.90 -0.05 -3.33
C VAL A 78 11.57 0.56 -1.98
N VAL A 79 11.18 1.83 -1.94
CA VAL A 79 10.89 2.52 -0.68
C VAL A 79 9.63 1.96 -0.01
N GLY A 80 8.54 1.79 -0.76
CA GLY A 80 7.26 1.33 -0.23
C GLY A 80 7.24 -0.17 0.01
N PHE A 81 7.41 -0.96 -1.05
CA PHE A 81 7.19 -2.41 -1.02
C PHE A 81 8.34 -3.20 -0.42
N ILE A 82 9.57 -2.72 -0.54
CA ILE A 82 10.72 -3.42 0.08
C ILE A 82 10.93 -2.88 1.49
N ILE A 83 11.24 -1.60 1.64
CA ILE A 83 11.64 -1.04 2.93
C ILE A 83 10.43 -0.87 3.85
N GLY A 84 9.41 -0.14 3.41
CA GLY A 84 8.23 0.18 4.20
C GLY A 84 7.49 -1.07 4.68
N ASP A 85 7.10 -1.94 3.75
CA ASP A 85 6.36 -3.15 4.06
C ASP A 85 7.17 -4.16 4.88
N TYR A 86 8.48 -4.27 4.64
CA TYR A 86 9.31 -5.13 5.49
C TYR A 86 9.30 -4.67 6.94
N PHE A 87 9.47 -3.37 7.20
CA PHE A 87 9.40 -2.83 8.56
C PHE A 87 8.00 -2.94 9.17
N LEU A 88 6.95 -2.68 8.39
CA LEU A 88 5.58 -2.83 8.84
C LEU A 88 5.30 -4.28 9.28
N PHE A 89 5.58 -5.26 8.42
CA PHE A 89 5.36 -6.66 8.76
C PHE A 89 6.27 -7.13 9.89
N SER A 90 7.52 -6.66 9.94
CA SER A 90 8.43 -6.96 11.05
C SER A 90 7.94 -6.39 12.38
N SER A 91 7.19 -5.29 12.37
CA SER A 91 6.61 -4.72 13.59
C SER A 91 5.46 -5.55 14.15
N TYR A 92 4.67 -6.22 13.32
CA TYR A 92 3.50 -7.01 13.75
C TYR A 92 3.81 -8.10 14.79
N PRO A 93 4.84 -8.96 14.64
CA PRO A 93 5.18 -9.92 15.69
C PRO A 93 5.75 -9.27 16.96
N ILE A 94 6.31 -8.05 16.88
CA ILE A 94 6.97 -7.37 18.00
C ILE A 94 5.96 -6.60 18.87
N ILE A 95 5.19 -5.69 18.26
CA ILE A 95 4.27 -4.77 18.97
C ILE A 95 2.79 -5.07 18.70
N GLY A 96 2.49 -6.02 17.79
CA GLY A 96 1.12 -6.37 17.39
C GLY A 96 0.54 -5.42 16.34
N SER A 97 -0.37 -5.93 15.51
CA SER A 97 -1.04 -5.15 14.45
C SER A 97 -1.79 -3.93 14.97
N ARG A 98 -2.39 -4.03 16.16
CA ARG A 98 -3.14 -2.93 16.78
C ARG A 98 -2.28 -1.69 17.01
N ILE A 99 -1.10 -1.86 17.63
CA ILE A 99 -0.20 -0.73 17.91
C ILE A 99 0.47 -0.26 16.61
N SER A 100 0.90 -1.18 15.74
CA SER A 100 1.46 -0.81 14.43
C SER A 100 0.49 0.05 13.62
N MET A 101 -0.80 -0.30 13.57
CA MET A 101 -1.81 0.49 12.85
C MET A 101 -2.05 1.86 13.49
N LEU A 102 -2.00 1.97 14.82
CA LEU A 102 -2.07 3.26 15.50
C LEU A 102 -0.88 4.16 15.13
N ILE A 103 0.33 3.60 15.04
CA ILE A 103 1.51 4.36 14.59
C ILE A 103 1.37 4.75 13.11
N MET A 104 0.81 3.88 12.26
CA MET A 104 0.57 4.19 10.84
C MET A 104 -0.38 5.38 10.62
N THR A 105 -1.19 5.79 11.60
CA THR A 105 -2.02 7.00 11.45
C THR A 105 -1.19 8.29 11.40
N LEU A 106 0.12 8.22 11.70
CA LEU A 106 1.07 9.31 11.48
C LEU A 106 1.49 9.45 10.01
N ALA A 107 1.19 8.47 9.16
CA ALA A 107 1.58 8.53 7.75
C ALA A 107 0.95 9.72 6.99
N PRO A 108 -0.36 10.03 7.10
CA PRO A 108 -0.92 11.20 6.42
C PRO A 108 -0.33 12.54 6.89
N PRO A 109 -0.18 12.83 8.20
CA PRO A 109 0.52 14.03 8.65
C PRO A 109 1.96 14.15 8.15
N LEU A 110 2.72 13.06 8.16
CA LEU A 110 4.10 13.03 7.65
C LEU A 110 4.13 13.24 6.13
N ALA A 111 3.21 12.63 5.39
CA ALA A 111 3.08 12.83 3.95
C ALA A 111 2.75 14.29 3.61
N ALA A 112 1.83 14.91 4.34
CA ALA A 112 1.47 16.32 4.15
C ALA A 112 2.65 17.25 4.45
N PHE A 113 3.38 16.99 5.55
CA PHE A 113 4.59 17.74 5.91
C PHE A 113 5.70 17.61 4.86
N LEU A 114 5.97 16.38 4.40
CA LEU A 114 6.94 16.13 3.34
C LEU A 114 6.51 16.75 2.02
N SER A 115 5.22 16.72 1.67
CA SER A 115 4.71 17.35 0.45
C SER A 115 4.91 18.86 0.47
N TRP A 116 4.65 19.50 1.62
CA TRP A 116 4.88 20.93 1.78
C TRP A 116 6.35 21.32 1.56
N ILE A 117 7.29 20.53 2.06
CA ILE A 117 8.74 20.81 1.92
C ILE A 117 9.27 20.43 0.54
N VAL A 118 8.92 19.24 0.03
CA VAL A 118 9.54 18.64 -1.16
C VAL A 118 8.83 19.05 -2.44
N LEU A 119 7.49 19.07 -2.43
CA LEU A 119 6.67 19.42 -3.59
C LEU A 119 6.26 20.90 -3.59
N GLY A 120 6.46 21.62 -2.47
CA GLY A 120 6.05 23.02 -2.33
C GLY A 120 4.54 23.20 -2.23
N GLU A 121 3.79 22.15 -1.94
CA GLU A 121 2.33 22.19 -1.85
C GLU A 121 1.88 22.95 -0.60
N THR A 122 0.96 23.89 -0.74
CA THR A 122 0.38 24.61 0.39
C THR A 122 -0.91 23.95 0.85
N MET A 123 -1.02 23.68 2.14
CA MET A 123 -2.27 23.22 2.75
C MET A 123 -3.17 24.44 2.96
N ASN A 124 -4.02 24.74 1.98
CA ASN A 124 -5.07 25.76 2.11
C ASN A 124 -6.41 25.09 2.49
N LEU A 125 -7.25 25.83 3.19
CA LEU A 125 -8.58 25.39 3.64
C LEU A 125 -9.60 25.29 2.49
#